data_AF-A0A359CKA2-F1
#
_entry.id   AF-A0A359CKA2-F1
#
_cell.length_a   1.000
_cell.length_b   1.000
_cell.length_c   1.000
_cell.angle_alpha   90.00
_cell.angle_beta   90.00
_cell.angle_gamma   90.00
#
_symmetry.space_group_name_H-M   'P 1'
#
loop_
_entity.id
_entity.type
_entity.pdbx_description
1 polymer ?
#
loop_
_entity_poly.entity_id
_entity_poly.type
_entity_poly.pdbx_seq_one_letter_code
_entity_poly.pdbx_strand_id
1 'polypeptide(L)'
;GYSLLTLAFFMGTRVHSYVSLIIVFFIINSGIGTLTILESTVIPIVFISMQAVIMNLTHFFYGLGSSFSQKITGTLIAKGTDWRSIYLYLALFCTFSFIMTLFAKFPTVSISKSKDNV
;
A
#
# COMPACT_ATOMS: atom_id res chain seq x y z
N GLY A 1 7.39 -1.53 3.14
CA GLY A 1 6.05 -1.64 2.55
C GLY A 1 6.13 -1.71 1.05
N TYR A 2 6.10 -0.56 0.36
CA TYR A 2 6.04 -0.51 -1.11
C TYR A 2 7.19 -1.20 -1.84
N SER A 3 8.43 -1.15 -1.32
CA SER A 3 9.56 -1.88 -1.91
C SER A 3 9.34 -3.40 -1.96
N LEU A 4 8.78 -3.99 -0.90
CA LEU A 4 8.44 -5.41 -0.83
C LEU A 4 7.33 -5.76 -1.82
N LEU A 5 6.29 -4.92 -1.93
CA LEU A 5 5.19 -5.12 -2.86
C LEU A 5 5.65 -5.06 -4.32
N THR A 6 6.48 -4.08 -4.65
CA THR A 6 7.07 -3.95 -5.99
C THR A 6 7.86 -5.20 -6.36
N LEU A 7 8.74 -5.68 -5.47
CA LEU A 7 9.50 -6.91 -5.68
C LEU A 7 8.57 -8.11 -5.89
N ALA A 8 7.58 -8.29 -5.02
CA ALA A 8 6.68 -9.43 -5.08
C ALA A 8 5.82 -9.45 -6.35
N PHE A 9 5.30 -8.30 -6.79
CA PHE A 9 4.53 -8.22 -8.02
C PHE A 9 5.40 -8.48 -9.25
N PHE A 10 6.64 -7.99 -9.29
CA PHE A 10 7.58 -8.35 -10.35
C PHE A 10 7.90 -9.85 -10.38
N MET A 11 8.06 -10.49 -9.22
CA MET A 11 8.23 -11.94 -9.12
C MET A 11 6.98 -12.68 -9.64
N GLY A 12 5.78 -12.20 -9.28
CA GLY A 12 4.49 -12.72 -9.71
C GLY A 12 4.35 -12.86 -11.23
N THR A 13 4.92 -11.94 -12.00
CA THR A 13 4.90 -12.00 -13.48
C THR A 13 5.61 -13.21 -14.07
N ARG A 14 6.58 -13.80 -13.37
CA ARG A 14 7.44 -14.90 -13.83
C ARG A 14 7.18 -16.21 -13.10
N VAL A 15 6.02 -16.34 -12.44
CA VAL A 15 5.71 -17.55 -11.69
C VAL A 15 5.31 -18.68 -12.66
N HIS A 16 6.02 -19.79 -12.54
CA HIS A 16 5.78 -21.04 -13.27
C HIS A 16 5.44 -22.24 -12.37
N SER A 17 5.56 -22.09 -11.05
CA SER A 17 5.32 -23.15 -10.07
C SER A 17 4.41 -22.68 -8.95
N TYR A 18 3.54 -23.58 -8.46
CA TYR A 18 2.62 -23.31 -7.36
C TYR A 18 3.34 -22.90 -6.07
N VAL A 19 4.48 -23.50 -5.74
CA VAL A 19 5.27 -23.14 -4.55
C VAL A 19 5.78 -21.71 -4.67
N SER A 20 6.25 -21.32 -5.86
CA SER A 20 6.70 -19.94 -6.12
C SER A 20 5.54 -18.94 -6.00
N LEU A 21 4.32 -19.34 -6.40
CA LEU A 21 3.12 -18.52 -6.20
C LEU A 21 2.85 -18.27 -4.71
N ILE A 22 2.90 -19.32 -3.87
CA ILE A 22 2.70 -19.19 -2.42
C ILE A 22 3.71 -18.23 -1.81
N ILE A 23 4.99 -18.33 -2.19
CA ILE A 23 6.03 -17.42 -1.71
C ILE A 23 5.71 -15.97 -2.11
N VAL A 24 5.27 -15.74 -3.35
CA VAL A 24 4.85 -14.41 -3.79
C VAL A 24 3.68 -13.89 -2.96
N PHE A 25 2.65 -14.70 -2.71
CA PHE A 25 1.51 -14.32 -1.86
C PHE A 25 1.95 -13.99 -0.43
N PHE A 26 2.87 -14.76 0.15
CA PHE A 26 3.41 -14.49 1.47
C PHE A 26 4.10 -13.11 1.54
N ILE A 27 4.94 -12.79 0.54
CA ILE A 27 5.64 -11.50 0.48
C ILE A 27 4.64 -10.34 0.26
N ILE A 28 3.63 -10.53 -0.61
CA ILE A 28 2.56 -9.54 -0.81
C ILE A 28 1.87 -9.21 0.50
N ASN A 29 1.40 -10.23 1.23
CA ASN A 29 0.71 -10.03 2.50
C ASN A 29 1.60 -9.36 3.55
N SER A 30 2.89 -9.71 3.59
CA SER A 30 3.87 -9.05 4.47
C SER A 30 4.07 -7.57 4.12
N GLY A 31 4.13 -7.25 2.83
CA GLY A 31 4.22 -5.89 2.32
C GLY A 31 2.98 -5.06 2.65
N ILE A 32 1.77 -5.60 2.46
CA ILE A 32 0.49 -4.97 2.81
C ILE A 32 0.44 -4.73 4.31
N GLY A 33 0.71 -5.74 5.14
CA GLY A 33 0.67 -5.61 6.60
C GLY A 33 1.57 -4.50 7.13
N THR A 34 2.78 -4.37 6.55
CA THR A 34 3.69 -3.27 6.91
C THR A 34 3.10 -1.89 6.58
N LEU A 35 2.46 -1.74 5.41
CA LEU A 35 1.83 -0.48 5.02
C LEU A 35 0.63 -0.15 5.92
N THR A 36 -0.19 -1.14 6.24
CA THR A 36 -1.35 -0.95 7.12
C THR A 36 -0.94 -0.44 8.51
N ILE A 37 0.11 -1.01 9.11
CA ILE A 37 0.64 -0.56 10.40
C ILE A 37 1.18 0.88 10.31
N LEU A 38 1.85 1.22 9.20
CA LEU A 38 2.35 2.57 8.96
C LEU A 38 1.19 3.57 8.81
N GLU A 39 0.17 3.26 8.02
CA GLU A 39 -1.01 4.10 7.79
C GLU A 39 -1.75 4.38 9.10
N SER A 40 -2.02 3.34 9.91
CA SER A 40 -2.74 3.51 11.18
C SER A 40 -1.97 4.35 12.21
N THR A 41 -0.65 4.47 12.06
CA THR A 41 0.20 5.23 13.00
C THR A 41 0.47 6.64 12.49
N VAL A 42 0.87 6.79 11.23
CA VAL A 42 1.32 8.07 10.68
C VAL A 42 0.15 9.00 10.39
N ILE A 43 -0.93 8.50 9.80
CA ILE A 43 -2.05 9.34 9.35
C ILE A 43 -2.64 10.18 10.50
N PRO A 44 -2.95 9.59 11.68
CA PRO A 44 -3.34 10.36 12.85
C PRO A 44 -2.37 11.45 13.31
N ILE A 45 -1.07 11.12 13.31
CA ILE A 45 -0.02 12.01 13.83
C ILE A 45 0.13 13.25 12.94
N VAL A 46 -0.09 13.11 11.63
CA VAL A 46 -0.07 14.25 10.70
C VAL A 46 -1.28 15.16 10.89
N PHE A 47 -2.44 14.60 11.27
CA PHE A 47 -3.71 15.31 11.34
C PHE A 47 -4.33 15.28 12.75
N ILE A 48 -3.58 15.75 13.75
CA ILE A 48 -3.95 15.68 15.18
C ILE A 48 -5.33 16.30 15.46
N SER A 49 -5.66 17.44 14.83
CA SER A 49 -6.93 18.15 15.09
C SER A 49 -8.17 17.47 14.52
N MET A 50 -8.00 16.64 13.47
CA MET A 50 -9.11 16.04 12.71
C MET A 50 -8.93 14.54 12.52
N GLN A 51 -8.29 13.88 13.49
CA GLN A 51 -7.89 12.46 13.40
C GLN A 51 -9.06 11.55 13.01
N ALA A 52 -10.24 11.70 13.64
CA ALA A 52 -11.41 10.87 13.35
C ALA A 52 -11.92 11.05 11.91
N VAL A 53 -11.96 12.30 11.41
CA VAL A 53 -12.43 12.60 10.05
C VAL A 53 -11.46 12.05 9.01
N ILE A 54 -10.16 12.27 9.19
CA ILE A 54 -9.14 11.79 8.26
C ILE A 54 -9.07 10.26 8.24
N MET A 55 -9.18 9.59 9.40
CA MET A 55 -9.22 8.13 9.45
C MET A 55 -10.44 7.55 8.73
N ASN A 56 -11.62 8.13 8.94
CA ASN A 56 -12.83 7.72 8.20
C ASN A 56 -12.68 7.93 6.69
N LEU A 57 -12.07 9.04 6.29
CA LEU A 57 -11.81 9.33 4.89
C LEU A 57 -10.79 8.35 4.27
N THR A 58 -9.74 7.98 5.00
CA THR A 58 -8.78 6.96 4.57
C THR A 58 -9.47 5.62 4.35
N HIS A 59 -10.31 5.17 5.28
CA HIS A 59 -11.05 3.91 5.13
C HIS A 59 -12.07 3.96 4.00
N PHE A 60 -12.70 5.12 3.78
CA PHE A 60 -13.57 5.34 2.63
C PHE A 60 -12.81 5.18 1.31
N PHE A 61 -11.64 5.81 1.17
CA PHE A 61 -10.80 5.65 -0.03
C PHE A 61 -10.26 4.23 -0.19
N TYR A 62 -9.94 3.53 0.90
CA TYR A 62 -9.57 2.11 0.86
C TYR A 62 -10.72 1.26 0.28
N GLY A 63 -11.94 1.44 0.78
CA GLY A 63 -13.12 0.73 0.27
C GLY A 63 -13.44 1.04 -1.19
N LEU A 64 -13.36 2.32 -1.58
CA LEU A 64 -13.52 2.75 -2.97
C LEU A 64 -12.46 2.13 -3.88
N GLY A 65 -11.19 2.20 -3.48
CA GLY A 65 -10.06 1.64 -4.24
C GLY A 65 -10.17 0.13 -4.41
N SER A 66 -10.58 -0.59 -3.36
CA SER A 66 -10.86 -2.03 -3.41
C SER A 66 -11.96 -2.35 -4.43
N SER A 67 -13.09 -1.65 -4.35
CA SER A 67 -14.22 -1.86 -5.27
C SER A 67 -13.84 -1.58 -6.73
N PHE A 68 -13.09 -0.49 -6.96
CA PHE A 68 -12.65 -0.11 -8.29
C PHE A 68 -11.62 -1.09 -8.86
N SER A 69 -10.62 -1.48 -8.06
CA SER A 69 -9.60 -2.46 -8.46
C SER A 69 -10.18 -3.84 -8.74
N GLN A 70 -11.14 -4.31 -7.95
CA GLN A 70 -11.86 -5.57 -8.19
C GLN A 70 -12.64 -5.53 -9.49
N LYS A 71 -13.38 -4.44 -9.76
CA LYS A 71 -14.14 -4.27 -11.02
C LYS A 71 -13.22 -4.24 -12.24
N ILE A 72 -12.12 -3.48 -12.17
CA ILE A 72 -11.14 -3.40 -13.27
C ILE A 72 -10.50 -4.76 -13.50
N THR A 73 -9.99 -5.39 -12.45
CA THR A 73 -9.31 -6.70 -12.52
C THR A 73 -10.26 -7.76 -13.07
N GLY A 74 -11.48 -7.84 -12.55
CA GLY A 74 -12.50 -8.77 -13.05
C GLY A 74 -12.84 -8.53 -14.52
N THR A 75 -12.95 -7.27 -14.94
CA THR A 75 -13.21 -6.92 -16.36
C THR A 75 -12.03 -7.29 -17.26
N LEU A 76 -10.79 -7.08 -16.81
CA LEU A 76 -9.59 -7.44 -17.59
C LEU A 76 -9.48 -8.95 -17.78
N ILE A 77 -9.68 -9.71 -16.70
CA ILE A 77 -9.69 -11.18 -16.75
C ILE A 77 -10.82 -11.67 -17.67
N ALA A 78 -12.03 -11.12 -17.54
CA ALA A 78 -13.16 -11.48 -18.39
C ALA A 78 -12.94 -11.18 -19.88
N LYS A 79 -12.11 -10.17 -20.20
CA LYS A 79 -11.68 -9.85 -21.58
C LYS A 79 -10.50 -10.70 -22.08
N GLY A 80 -10.05 -11.68 -21.29
CA GLY A 80 -8.96 -12.59 -21.65
C GLY A 80 -7.55 -12.07 -21.36
N THR A 81 -7.41 -11.03 -20.53
CA THR A 81 -6.09 -10.56 -20.08
C THR A 81 -5.48 -11.59 -19.13
N ASP A 82 -4.25 -12.03 -19.39
CA ASP A 82 -3.55 -12.96 -18.52
C ASP A 82 -3.33 -12.34 -17.13
N TRP A 83 -3.53 -13.12 -16.08
CA TRP A 83 -3.34 -12.69 -14.71
C TRP A 83 -1.91 -12.20 -14.47
N ARG A 84 -0.91 -12.76 -15.16
CA ARG A 84 0.49 -12.28 -15.10
C ARG A 84 0.65 -10.84 -15.58
N SER A 85 -0.11 -10.42 -16.58
CA SER A 85 -0.12 -9.02 -17.05
C SER A 85 -0.72 -8.09 -15.99
N ILE A 86 -1.69 -8.58 -15.21
CA ILE A 86 -2.26 -7.84 -14.08
C ILE A 86 -1.20 -7.62 -12.99
N TYR A 87 -0.39 -8.65 -12.68
CA TYR A 87 0.76 -8.49 -11.78
C TYR A 87 1.76 -7.46 -12.29
N LEU A 88 1.98 -7.38 -13.61
CA LEU A 88 2.85 -6.35 -14.20
C LEU A 88 2.26 -4.94 -14.02
N TYR A 89 0.97 -4.75 -14.25
CA TYR A 89 0.31 -3.46 -14.03
C TYR A 89 0.39 -3.02 -12.57
N LEU A 90 0.18 -3.96 -11.62
CA LEU A 90 0.34 -3.71 -10.19
C LEU A 90 1.79 -3.40 -9.81
N ALA A 91 2.78 -4.06 -10.43
CA ALA A 91 4.19 -3.78 -10.22
C ALA A 91 4.57 -2.37 -10.66
N LEU A 92 4.09 -1.92 -11.83
CA LEU A 92 4.30 -0.55 -12.31
C LEU A 92 3.65 0.48 -11.39
N PHE A 93 2.40 0.24 -10.97
CA PHE A 93 1.70 1.10 -10.03
C PHE A 93 2.41 1.20 -8.67
N CYS A 94 2.83 0.08 -8.09
CA CYS A 94 3.59 0.08 -6.83
C CYS A 94 4.98 0.71 -6.98
N THR A 95 5.63 0.54 -8.13
CA THR A 95 6.92 1.21 -8.41
C THR A 95 6.73 2.72 -8.41
N PHE A 96 5.69 3.22 -9.08
CA PHE A 96 5.35 4.65 -9.07
C PHE A 96 5.08 5.15 -7.64
N SER A 97 4.26 4.45 -6.86
CA SER A 97 4.00 4.80 -5.46
C SER A 97 5.27 4.77 -4.61
N PHE A 98 6.14 3.78 -4.80
CA PHE A 98 7.43 3.71 -4.11
C PHE A 98 8.29 4.93 -4.41
N ILE A 99 8.42 5.32 -5.69
CA ILE A 99 9.17 6.50 -6.10
C ILE A 99 8.58 7.75 -5.44
N MET A 100 7.26 7.92 -5.42
CA MET A 100 6.60 9.05 -4.76
C MET A 100 6.95 9.11 -3.27
N THR A 101 7.03 7.97 -2.57
CA THR A 101 7.41 7.95 -1.16
C THR A 101 8.85 8.36 -0.89
N LEU A 102 9.78 8.21 -1.85
CA LEU A 102 11.16 8.67 -1.69
C LEU A 102 11.26 10.21 -1.62
N PHE A 103 10.30 10.91 -2.21
CA PHE A 103 10.22 12.37 -2.16
C PHE A 103 9.34 12.89 -1.00
N ALA A 104 8.61 12.01 -0.32
CA ALA A 104 7.75 12.39 0.79
C ALA A 104 8.59 12.73 2.02
N LYS A 105 8.38 13.93 2.59
CA LYS A 105 8.99 14.32 3.86
C LYS A 105 8.17 13.75 5.01
N PHE A 106 8.81 12.94 5.85
CA PHE A 106 8.18 12.48 7.08
C PHE A 106 8.10 13.65 8.09
N PRO A 107 6.95 13.85 8.74
CA PRO A 107 6.80 14.89 9.75
C PRO A 107 7.66 14.53 10.97
N THR A 108 8.58 15.43 11.33
CA THR A 108 9.33 15.33 12.57
C THR A 108 8.44 15.74 13.73
N VAL A 109 8.09 14.80 14.60
CA VAL A 109 7.32 15.09 15.82
C VAL A 109 8.24 15.81 16.81
N SER A 110 8.22 17.14 16.83
CA SER A 110 8.91 17.91 17.87
C SER A 110 8.11 17.78 19.17
N ILE A 111 8.56 16.91 20.08
CA ILE A 111 8.05 16.89 21.45
C ILE A 111 8.42 18.23 22.08
N SER A 112 7.46 19.14 22.14
CA SER A 112 7.55 20.35 22.95
C SER A 112 7.75 19.93 24.40
N LYS A 113 8.99 20.00 24.89
CA LYS A 113 9.23 20.00 26.34
C LYS A 113 8.58 21.25 26.89
N SER A 114 7.38 21.08 27.46
CA SER A 114 6.84 22.02 28.44
C SER A 114 7.94 22.27 29.48
N LYS A 115 8.48 23.49 29.49
CA LYS A 115 9.27 23.99 30.61
C LYS A 115 8.32 24.09 31.79
N ASP A 116 8.33 23.08 32.66
CA ASP A 116 7.86 23.21 34.02
C ASP A 116 8.78 24.21 34.72
N ASN A 117 8.37 25.48 34.76
CA ASN A 117 8.94 26.46 35.66
C ASN A 117 8.25 26.24 37.02
N VAL A 118 8.92 25.51 37.91
CA VAL A 118 8.70 25.57 39.36
C VAL A 118 9.47 26.76 39.92
#